data_AF-A0A382WCZ1-F1
#
_entry.id   AF-A0A382WCZ1-F1
#
_cell.length_a   1.000
_cell.length_b   1.000
_cell.length_c   1.000
_cell.angle_alpha   90.00
_cell.angle_beta   90.00
_cell.angle_gamma   90.00
#
_symmetry.space_group_name_H-M   'P 1'
#
loop_
_entity.id
_entity.type
_entity.pdbx_description
1 polymer ?
#
loop_
_entity_poly.entity_id
_entity_poly.type
_entity_poly.pdbx_seq_one_letter_code
_entity_poly.pdbx_strand_id
1 'polypeptide(L)' 'MHITMLSGSNNHHKAESIFKGLARAIKDGVAIDPRSKSEPTSTKGTISK' A
#
# COMPACT_ATOMS: atom_id res chain seq x y z
N MET A 1 1.80 8.04 0.81
CA MET A 1 0.51 7.39 0.53
C MET A 1 -0.13 8.10 -0.64
N HIS A 2 -0.56 7.38 -1.67
CA HIS A 2 -1.15 7.98 -2.87
C HIS A 2 -2.41 7.21 -3.27
N ILE A 3 -3.46 7.94 -3.63
CA ILE A 3 -4.75 7.39 -4.05
C ILE A 3 -5.23 8.20 -5.26
N THR A 4 -5.69 7.52 -6.30
CA THR A 4 -6.30 8.16 -7.48
C THR A 4 -7.68 7.54 -7.71
N MET A 5 -8.70 8.40 -7.82
CA MET A 5 -10.06 7.98 -8.16
C MET A 5 -10.20 7.97 -9.68
N LEU A 6 -10.17 6.78 -10.29
CA LEU A 6 -10.32 6.66 -11.75
C LEU A 6 -11.75 6.97 -12.22
N SER A 7 -12.75 6.63 -11.40
CA SER A 7 -14.17 6.84 -11.73
C SER A 7 -15.06 6.72 -10.48
N GLY A 8 -16.24 7.35 -10.51
CA GLY A 8 -17.31 7.09 -9.56
C GLY A 8 -18.34 8.23 -9.49
N SER A 9 -19.60 7.90 -9.25
CA SER A 9 -20.71 8.87 -9.11
C SER A 9 -21.28 8.94 -7.69
N ASN A 10 -21.19 7.85 -6.92
CA ASN A 10 -21.71 7.75 -5.56
C ASN A 10 -20.59 7.89 -4.51
N ASN A 11 -20.77 8.75 -3.51
CA ASN A 11 -19.76 9.02 -2.49
C ASN A 11 -19.48 7.83 -1.55
N HIS A 12 -20.50 7.05 -1.20
CA HIS A 12 -20.35 5.84 -0.39
C HIS A 12 -19.46 4.82 -1.11
N HIS A 13 -19.75 4.52 -2.38
CA HIS A 13 -18.93 3.60 -3.17
C HIS A 13 -17.50 4.12 -3.41
N LYS A 14 -17.33 5.43 -3.61
CA LYS A 14 -15.99 6.04 -3.71
C LYS A 14 -15.19 5.78 -2.44
N ALA A 15 -15.72 6.12 -1.27
CA ALA A 15 -15.05 5.90 0.00
C ALA A 15 -14.73 4.41 0.20
N GLU A 16 -15.70 3.54 0.01
CA GLU A 16 -15.52 2.09 0.14
C GLU A 16 -14.44 1.55 -0.81
N SER A 17 -14.41 2.01 -2.06
CA SER A 17 -13.39 1.62 -3.04
C SER A 17 -11.98 2.06 -2.63
N ILE A 18 -11.83 3.27 -2.08
CA ILE A 18 -10.55 3.77 -1.55
C ILE A 18 -10.07 2.88 -0.41
N PHE A 19 -10.92 2.62 0.59
CA PHE A 19 -10.53 1.82 1.76
C PHE A 19 -10.22 0.37 1.38
N LYS A 20 -11.03 -0.25 0.50
CA LYS A 20 -10.77 -1.61 0.02
C LYS A 20 -9.49 -1.69 -0.81
N GLY A 21 -9.24 -0.71 -1.68
CA GLY A 21 -8.02 -0.65 -2.50
C GLY A 21 -6.78 -0.44 -1.64
N LEU A 22 -6.85 0.50 -0.70
CA LEU A 22 -5.78 0.77 0.25
C LEU A 22 -5.47 -0.45 1.13
N ALA A 23 -6.49 -1.14 1.64
CA ALA A 23 -6.30 -2.33 2.47
C ALA A 23 -5.50 -3.42 1.74
N ARG A 24 -5.74 -3.62 0.44
CA ARG A 24 -4.95 -4.54 -0.40
C ARG A 24 -3.52 -4.05 -0.58
N ALA A 25 -3.34 -2.78 -0.95
CA ALA A 25 -2.00 -2.21 -1.16
C ALA A 25 -1.14 -2.25 0.12
N ILE A 26 -1.74 -1.97 1.29
CA ILE A 26 -1.04 -2.09 2.57
C ILE A 26 -0.70 -3.55 2.86
N LYS A 27 -1.66 -4.47 2.70
CA LYS A 27 -1.42 -5.92 2.90
C LYS A 27 -0.21 -6.40 2.09
N ASP A 28 -0.13 -6.00 0.82
CA ASP A 28 0.98 -6.36 -0.06
C ASP A 28 2.28 -5.65 0.36
N GLY A 29 2.20 -4.36 0.72
CA GLY A 29 3.37 -3.56 1.11
C GLY A 29 4.01 -3.94 2.44
N VAL A 30 3.27 -4.60 3.35
CA VAL A 30 3.80 -5.07 4.65
C VAL A 30 4.08 -6.58 4.67
N ALA A 31 3.80 -7.30 3.58
CA ALA A 31 4.07 -8.73 3.52
C ALA A 31 5.57 -9.01 3.58
N ILE A 32 5.94 -10.12 4.23
CA ILE A 32 7.34 -10.59 4.26
C ILE A 32 7.69 -11.09 2.86
N ASP A 33 8.69 -10.48 2.21
CA ASP A 33 9.22 -10.98 0.94
C ASP A 33 10.18 -12.16 1.21
N PRO A 34 9.87 -13.39 0.79
CA PRO A 34 10.73 -14.56 1.01
C PRO A 34 12.07 -14.48 0.26
N ARG A 35 12.22 -13.56 -0.70
CA ARG A 35 13.48 -13.31 -1.42
C ARG A 35 14.39 -12.33 -0.69
N SER A 36 13.85 -11.58 0.27
CA SER A 36 14.66 -10.69 1.09
C SER A 36 15.52 -11.51 2.04
N LYS A 37 16.83 -11.27 2.05
CA LYS A 37 17.80 -11.97 2.92
C LYS A 37 17.74 -11.49 4.37
N SER A 38 16.55 -11.13 4.87
CA SER A 38 16.35 -10.43 6.14
C SER A 38 17.04 -9.06 6.20
N GLU A 39 17.30 -8.44 5.04
CA GLU A 39 17.92 -7.12 4.94
C GLU A 39 16.88 -6.03 4.66
N PRO A 40 17.08 -4.79 5.16
CA PRO A 40 16.23 -3.66 4.78
C PRO A 40 16.25 -3.42 3.28
N THR A 41 15.08 -3.21 2.67
CA THR A 41 14.94 -2.92 1.23
C THR A 41 15.28 -1.47 0.89
N SER A 42 16.44 -0.98 1.36
CA SER A 42 16.92 0.38 1.21
C SER A 42 18.43 0.36 0.94
N THR A 43 18.89 1.09 -0.07
CA THR A 43 20.33 1.19 -0.39
C THR A 43 21.15 1.83 0.72
N LYS A 44 20.50 2.56 1.63
CA LYS A 44 21.12 3.14 2.82
C LYS A 44 21.18 2.17 4.01
N GLY A 45 20.67 0.95 3.86
CA GLY A 45 20.63 -0.07 4.92
C GLY A 45 19.70 0.26 6.09
N THR A 46 18.91 1.34 6.00
CA THR A 46 17.98 1.74 7.06
C THR A 46 16.74 2.44 6.48
N ILE A 47 15.64 2.35 7.22
CA ILE A 47 14.39 3.08 7.00
C ILE A 47 13.95 3.59 8.37
N SER A 48 14.06 4.90 8.59
CA SER A 48 13.59 5.57 9.80
C SER A 48 12.30 6.34 9.52
N LYS A 49 11.59 6.73 10.58
CA LYS A 49 10.49 7.68 10.49
C LYS A 49 10.97 9.07 10.04
#